data_AF-A0A937X683-F1
#
_entry.id   AF-A0A937X683-F1
#
_cell.length_a   1.000
_cell.length_b   1.000
_cell.length_c   1.000
_cell.angle_alpha   90.00
_cell.angle_beta   90.00
_cell.angle_gamma   90.00
#
_symmetry.space_group_name_H-M   'P 1'
#
loop_
_entity.id
_entity.type
_entity.pdbx_description
1 polymer ?
#
loop_
_entity_poly.entity_id
_entity_poly.type
_entity_poly.pdbx_seq_one_letter_code
_entity_poly.pdbx_strand_id
1 'polypeptide(L)'
;MYALSKILPLFVLPLGVTMMLLVAGVMFRRRWLIIMAIVVLWASSTPIVARPLFAAIEGNQVRIPAVEAVPADAIVVLSSGRIVAPGPAAISEWQDADRFFAGLELFKAGKAPLLVFTGGWSP
;
A
#
# COMPACT_ATOMS: atom_id res chain seq x y z
N MET A 1 -12.74 7.12 -19.64
CA MET A 1 -11.47 6.76 -18.97
C MET A 1 -11.66 6.42 -17.49
N TYR A 2 -12.40 7.21 -16.70
CA TYR A 2 -12.65 6.98 -15.27
C TYR A 2 -13.39 5.66 -14.92
N ALA A 3 -14.38 5.25 -15.71
CA ALA A 3 -15.07 3.97 -15.46
C ALA A 3 -14.18 2.76 -15.73
N LEU A 4 -13.31 2.83 -16.75
CA LEU A 4 -12.40 1.75 -17.10
C LEU A 4 -11.36 1.52 -16.00
N SER A 5 -10.80 2.59 -15.42
CA SER A 5 -9.86 2.45 -14.29
C SER A 5 -10.50 1.87 -13.02
N LYS A 6 -11.83 1.91 -12.88
CA LYS A 6 -12.55 1.28 -11.76
C LYS A 6 -12.93 -0.19 -12.01
N ILE A 7 -13.23 -0.54 -13.26
CA ILE A 7 -13.71 -1.89 -13.60
C ILE A 7 -12.56 -2.81 -14.00
N LEU A 8 -11.54 -2.29 -14.68
CA LEU A 8 -10.38 -3.06 -15.12
C LEU A 8 -9.67 -3.80 -13.96
N PRO A 9 -9.48 -3.20 -12.76
CA PRO A 9 -8.86 -3.91 -11.65
C PRO A 9 -9.64 -5.17 -11.24
N LEU A 10 -10.97 -5.19 -11.36
CA LEU A 10 -11.76 -6.37 -11.02
C LEU A 10 -11.40 -7.57 -11.88
N PHE A 11 -10.93 -7.36 -13.11
CA PHE A 11 -10.57 -8.44 -14.03
C PHE A 11 -9.07 -8.76 -14.07
N VAL A 12 -8.23 -7.77 -13.76
CA VAL A 12 -6.76 -7.90 -13.83
C VAL A 12 -6.15 -8.28 -12.47
N LEU A 13 -6.77 -7.91 -11.36
CA LEU A 13 -6.27 -8.27 -10.03
C LEU A 13 -6.36 -9.79 -9.79
N PRO A 14 -5.50 -10.36 -8.91
CA PRO A 14 -5.44 -11.79 -8.68
C PRO A 14 -6.79 -12.44 -8.32
N LEU A 15 -7.64 -11.73 -7.56
CA LEU A 15 -8.99 -12.18 -7.22
C LEU A 15 -9.88 -12.32 -8.46
N GLY A 16 -9.83 -11.34 -9.36
CA GLY A 16 -10.56 -11.34 -10.63
C GLY A 16 -10.21 -12.53 -11.50
N VAL A 17 -8.91 -12.72 -11.71
CA VAL A 17 -8.35 -13.85 -12.47
C VAL A 17 -8.78 -15.18 -11.85
N THR A 18 -8.73 -15.30 -10.52
CA THR A 18 -9.18 -16.49 -9.80
C THR A 18 -10.66 -16.79 -10.08
N MET A 19 -11.54 -15.79 -9.97
CA MET A 19 -12.97 -15.97 -10.22
C MET A 19 -13.25 -16.39 -11.67
N MET A 20 -12.57 -15.77 -12.65
CA MET A 20 -12.70 -16.18 -14.05
C MET A 20 -12.27 -17.62 -14.29
N LEU A 21 -11.14 -18.04 -13.71
CA LEU A 21 -10.64 -19.41 -13.83
C LEU A 21 -11.60 -20.42 -13.20
N LEU A 22 -12.23 -20.10 -12.07
CA LEU A 22 -13.25 -20.94 -11.44
C LEU A 22 -14.48 -21.08 -12.34
N VAL A 23 -15.03 -19.97 -12.83
CA VAL A 23 -16.21 -19.99 -13.72
C VAL A 23 -15.91 -20.79 -14.98
N ALA A 24 -14.75 -20.55 -15.61
CA ALA A 24 -14.32 -21.31 -16.78
C ALA A 24 -14.11 -22.80 -16.47
N GLY A 25 -13.54 -23.13 -15.31
CA GLY A 25 -13.33 -24.51 -14.87
C GLY A 25 -14.64 -25.27 -14.68
N VAL A 26 -15.65 -24.63 -14.10
CA VAL A 26 -17.00 -25.21 -13.93
C VAL A 26 -17.71 -25.33 -15.28
N MET A 27 -17.72 -24.26 -16.08
CA MET A 27 -18.43 -24.19 -17.36
C MET A 27 -17.88 -25.18 -18.39
N PHE A 28 -16.54 -25.26 -18.52
CA PHE A 28 -15.89 -26.20 -19.43
C PHE A 28 -15.63 -27.58 -18.81
N ARG A 29 -16.02 -27.80 -17.54
CA ARG A 29 -15.76 -29.03 -16.75
C ARG A 29 -14.28 -29.44 -16.73
N ARG A 30 -13.37 -28.47 -16.77
CA ARG A 30 -11.92 -28.68 -16.79
C ARG A 30 -11.34 -28.51 -15.39
N ARG A 31 -11.08 -29.63 -14.71
CA ARG A 31 -10.53 -29.64 -13.33
C ARG A 31 -9.22 -28.85 -13.20
N TRP A 32 -8.37 -28.84 -14.24
CA TRP A 32 -7.10 -28.12 -14.20
C TRP A 32 -7.28 -26.60 -14.06
N LEU A 33 -8.35 -26.01 -14.59
CA LEU A 33 -8.66 -24.58 -14.42
C LEU A 33 -9.03 -24.26 -12.97
N ILE A 34 -9.75 -25.16 -12.31
CA ILE A 34 -10.09 -25.02 -10.89
C ILE A 34 -8.83 -25.12 -10.02
N ILE A 35 -7.95 -26.07 -10.33
CA ILE A 35 -6.65 -26.21 -9.64
C ILE A 35 -5.81 -24.94 -9.85
N MET A 36 -5.74 -24.41 -11.07
CA MET A 36 -5.05 -23.14 -11.34
C MET A 36 -5.64 -21.97 -10.57
N ALA A 37 -6.96 -21.88 -10.45
CA ALA A 37 -7.59 -20.84 -9.64
C ALA A 37 -7.16 -20.94 -8.17
N ILE A 38 -7.14 -22.15 -7.60
CA ILE A 38 -6.68 -22.38 -6.21
C ILE A 38 -5.21 -21.97 -6.06
N VAL A 39 -4.35 -22.34 -7.01
CA VAL A 39 -2.93 -21.99 -6.98
C VAL A 39 -2.72 -20.48 -7.07
N VAL A 40 -3.40 -19.79 -8.00
CA VAL A 40 -3.31 -18.33 -8.15
C VAL A 40 -3.78 -17.62 -6.88
N LEU A 41 -4.92 -18.05 -6.32
CA LEU A 41 -5.43 -17.49 -5.07
C LEU A 41 -4.42 -17.69 -3.94
N TRP A 42 -3.99 -18.93 -3.71
CA TRP A 42 -3.03 -19.26 -2.65
C TRP A 42 -1.71 -18.49 -2.81
N ALA A 43 -1.17 -18.43 -4.03
CA ALA A 43 0.04 -17.67 -4.33
C ALA A 43 -0.15 -16.19 -4.01
N SER A 44 -1.24 -15.57 -4.47
CA SER A 44 -1.50 -14.14 -4.25
C SER A 44 -1.89 -13.77 -2.81
N SER A 45 -2.38 -14.73 -2.02
CA SER A 45 -2.81 -14.51 -0.63
C SER A 45 -1.79 -14.91 0.42
N THR A 46 -0.61 -15.40 0.03
CA THR A 46 0.40 -15.87 0.99
C THR A 46 1.64 -14.97 1.05
N PRO A 47 2.23 -14.81 2.25
CA PRO A 47 3.47 -14.05 2.40
C PRO A 47 4.66 -14.69 1.68
N ILE A 48 4.56 -15.98 1.31
CA ILE A 48 5.60 -16.71 0.57
C ILE A 48 5.88 -16.05 -0.79
N VAL A 49 4.84 -15.53 -1.46
CA VAL A 49 4.96 -14.80 -2.72
C VAL A 49 5.05 -13.30 -2.48
N ALA A 50 4.30 -12.77 -1.51
CA ALA A 50 4.29 -11.33 -1.25
C ALA A 50 5.66 -10.80 -0.80
N ARG A 51 6.34 -11.47 0.14
CA ARG A 51 7.64 -11.03 0.68
C ARG A 51 8.73 -10.88 -0.39
N PRO A 52 9.01 -11.88 -1.26
CA PRO A 52 10.02 -11.71 -2.29
C PRO A 52 9.62 -10.67 -3.34
N LEU A 53 8.32 -10.49 -3.61
CA LEU A 53 7.86 -9.44 -4.52
C LEU A 53 8.12 -8.05 -3.93
N PHE A 54 7.79 -7.83 -2.65
CA PHE A 54 8.13 -6.60 -1.95
C PHE A 54 9.64 -6.40 -1.91
N ALA A 55 10.43 -7.44 -1.59
CA ALA A 55 11.88 -7.35 -1.57
C ALA A 55 12.50 -7.03 -2.94
N ALA A 56 11.86 -7.46 -4.04
CA ALA A 56 12.30 -7.13 -5.39
C ALA A 56 12.03 -5.66 -5.76
N ILE A 57 10.95 -5.07 -5.23
CA ILE A 57 10.53 -3.70 -5.53
C ILE A 57 11.17 -2.68 -4.57
N GLU A 58 11.08 -2.95 -3.28
CA GLU A 58 11.56 -2.08 -2.20
C GLU A 58 13.03 -2.36 -1.83
N GLY A 59 13.60 -3.44 -2.38
CA GLY A 59 14.92 -3.91 -1.99
C GLY A 59 14.91 -4.52 -0.59
N ASN A 60 16.02 -4.38 0.12
CA ASN A 60 16.16 -4.82 1.50
C ASN A 60 16.01 -3.66 2.51
N GLN A 61 15.20 -2.65 2.17
CA GLN A 61 14.93 -1.52 3.04
C GLN A 61 14.00 -1.96 4.16
N VAL A 62 14.49 -1.89 5.40
CA VAL A 62 13.71 -2.24 6.59
C VAL A 62 13.56 -1.00 7.45
N ARG A 63 12.39 -0.84 8.07
CA ARG A 63 12.17 0.23 9.04
C ARG A 63 13.13 0.05 10.22
N ILE A 64 13.98 1.04 10.44
CA ILE A 64 14.92 1.08 11.57
C ILE A 64 14.39 2.02 12.67
N PRO A 65 14.83 1.85 13.92
CA PRO A 65 14.57 2.80 14.98
C PRO A 65 15.08 4.20 14.62
N ALA A 66 14.35 5.24 15.00
CA ALA A 66 14.73 6.63 14.67
C ALA A 66 16.12 7.01 15.19
N VAL A 67 16.58 6.40 16.29
CA VAL A 67 17.91 6.63 16.89
C VAL A 67 19.05 6.08 16.02
N GLU A 68 18.79 5.12 15.15
CA GLU A 68 19.80 4.52 14.25
C GLU A 68 19.89 5.24 12.90
N ALA A 69 18.95 6.14 12.59
CA ALA A 69 18.96 6.89 11.35
C ALA A 69 20.20 7.79 11.22
N VAL A 70 20.68 7.96 9.98
CA VAL A 70 21.81 8.85 9.66
C VAL A 70 21.38 10.31 9.87
N PRO A 71 22.21 11.17 10.49
CA PRO A 71 21.94 12.60 10.59
C PRO A 71 21.79 13.26 9.21
N ALA A 72 20.94 14.28 9.13
CA ALA A 72 20.68 15.04 7.91
C ALA A 72 20.44 16.52 8.22
N ASP A 73 20.48 17.38 7.20
CA ASP A 73 20.22 18.81 7.36
C ASP A 73 18.74 19.14 7.59
N ALA A 74 17.84 18.31 7.04
CA ALA A 74 16.39 18.47 7.20
C ALA A 74 15.65 17.14 7.07
N ILE A 75 14.55 17.00 7.81
CA ILE A 75 13.56 15.94 7.67
C ILE A 75 12.39 16.50 6.88
N VAL A 76 12.13 15.95 5.69
CA VAL A 76 10.99 16.34 4.85
C VAL A 76 9.93 15.25 4.91
N VAL A 77 8.80 15.56 5.56
CA VAL A 77 7.66 14.66 5.68
C VAL A 77 6.76 14.85 4.46
N LEU A 78 6.74 13.84 3.59
CA LEU A 78 5.84 13.78 2.46
C LEU A 78 4.41 13.53 2.94
N SER A 79 3.48 14.41 2.55
CA SER A 79 2.08 14.38 2.97
C SER A 79 1.44 13.05 2.61
N SER A 80 0.58 12.57 3.50
CA SER A 80 -0.34 11.47 3.25
C SER A 80 -1.75 12.02 2.99
N GLY A 81 -2.60 11.20 2.39
CA GLY A 81 -3.99 11.59 2.11
C GLY A 81 -4.71 12.00 3.40
N ARG A 82 -5.27 13.22 3.40
CA ARG A 82 -6.19 13.68 4.43
C ARG A 82 -7.61 13.56 3.90
N ILE A 83 -8.51 13.05 4.73
CA ILE A 83 -9.94 13.06 4.46
C ILE A 83 -10.63 14.10 5.33
N VAL A 84 -11.87 14.39 5.01
CA VAL A 84 -12.74 15.21 5.84
C VAL A 84 -13.56 14.27 6.72
N ALA A 85 -13.49 14.47 8.03
CA ALA A 85 -14.30 13.73 8.99
C ALA A 85 -15.79 14.00 8.72
N PRO A 86 -16.67 12.97 8.84
CA PRO A 86 -18.10 13.15 8.66
C PRO A 86 -18.66 14.19 9.64
N GLY A 87 -19.44 15.16 9.14
CA GLY A 87 -20.14 16.14 9.96
C GLY A 87 -19.95 17.59 9.49
N PRO A 88 -20.73 18.53 10.04
CA PRO A 88 -20.75 19.93 9.58
C PRO A 88 -19.44 20.68 9.85
N ALA A 89 -18.63 20.19 10.80
CA ALA A 89 -17.36 20.81 11.16
C ALA A 89 -16.25 20.57 10.12
N ALA A 90 -16.43 19.61 9.20
CA ALA A 90 -15.49 19.29 8.11
C ALA A 90 -14.02 19.22 8.56
N ILE A 91 -13.78 18.58 9.72
CA ILE A 91 -12.45 18.52 10.33
C ILE A 91 -11.54 17.65 9.46
N SER A 92 -10.33 18.13 9.19
CA SER A 92 -9.35 17.35 8.45
C SER A 92 -8.81 16.20 9.31
N GLU A 93 -8.94 14.98 8.81
CA GLU A 93 -8.52 13.74 9.43
C GLU A 93 -7.46 13.05 8.57
N TRP A 94 -6.49 12.40 9.22
CA TRP A 94 -5.43 11.67 8.53
C TRP A 94 -5.89 10.25 8.23
N GLN A 95 -5.73 9.77 6.99
CA GLN A 95 -5.97 8.35 6.69
C GLN A 95 -4.82 7.45 7.18
N ASP A 96 -3.59 7.95 7.04
CA ASP A 96 -2.37 7.27 7.48
C ASP A 96 -1.42 8.33 8.05
N ALA A 97 -1.13 8.23 9.35
CA ALA A 97 -0.29 9.18 10.07
C ALA A 97 1.14 8.66 10.28
N ASP A 98 1.51 7.49 9.74
CA ASP A 98 2.77 6.82 10.05
C ASP A 98 3.98 7.67 9.64
N ARG A 99 3.90 8.37 8.50
CA ARG A 99 4.95 9.28 8.01
C ARG A 99 5.08 10.53 8.88
N PHE A 100 3.96 11.04 9.39
CA PHE A 100 3.94 12.19 10.28
C PHE A 100 4.64 11.85 11.60
N PHE A 101 4.26 10.73 12.21
CA PHE A 101 4.88 10.28 13.45
C PHE A 101 6.35 9.89 13.26
N ALA A 102 6.72 9.23 12.16
CA ALA A 102 8.12 8.93 11.87
C ALA A 102 8.98 10.19 11.76
N GLY A 103 8.48 11.25 11.12
CA GLY A 103 9.17 12.54 11.05
C GLY A 103 9.38 13.17 12.42
N LEU A 104 8.36 13.10 13.29
CA LEU A 104 8.47 13.57 14.67
C LEU A 104 9.47 12.75 15.50
N GLU A 105 9.49 11.43 15.34
CA GLU A 105 10.44 10.55 16.02
C GLU A 105 11.89 10.86 15.62
N LEU A 106 12.15 11.04 14.32
CA LEU A 106 13.47 11.44 13.82
C LEU A 106 13.90 12.80 14.36
N PHE A 107 12.98 13.77 14.42
CA PHE A 107 13.27 15.10 14.94
C PHE A 107 13.55 15.07 16.45
N LYS A 108 12.75 14.34 17.22
CA LYS A 108 12.97 14.13 18.67
C LYS A 108 14.27 13.38 18.97
N ALA A 109 14.68 12.48 18.07
CA ALA A 109 15.97 11.78 18.15
C ALA A 109 17.16 12.67 17.71
N GLY A 110 16.95 13.95 17.41
CA GLY A 110 18.01 14.90 17.06
C GLY A 110 18.65 14.63 15.69
N LYS A 111 17.95 13.96 14.77
CA LYS A 111 18.51 13.56 13.48
C LYS A 111 18.65 14.69 12.48
N ALA A 112 17.91 15.78 12.65
CA ALA A 112 18.07 16.99 11.84
C ALA A 112 17.63 18.24 12.62
N PRO A 113 18.20 19.42 12.33
CA PRO A 113 17.79 20.69 12.93
C PRO A 113 16.47 21.24 12.38
N LEU A 114 16.02 20.77 11.20
CA LEU A 114 14.82 21.25 10.53
C LEU A 114 13.83 20.10 10.26
N LEU A 115 12.55 20.34 10.54
CA LEU A 115 11.43 19.45 10.20
C LEU A 115 10.44 20.19 9.31
N VAL A 116 10.22 19.70 8.09
CA VAL A 116 9.35 20.31 7.08
C VAL A 116 8.21 19.36 6.75
N PHE A 117 6.97 19.86 6.83
CA PHE A 117 5.78 19.15 6.36
C PHE A 117 5.38 19.66 4.99
N THR A 118 5.23 18.75 4.04
CA THR A 118 4.71 19.10 2.71
C THR A 118 3.18 19.22 2.74
N GLY A 119 2.62 20.18 2.01
CA GLY A 119 1.18 20.52 2.04
C GLY A 119 0.31 19.71 1.06
N GLY A 120 0.68 18.47 0.76
CA GLY A 120 -0.05 17.65 -0.21
C GLY A 120 -1.50 17.43 0.23
N TRP A 121 -2.44 18.10 -0.44
CA TRP A 121 -3.88 17.92 -0.30
C TRP A 121 -4.36 17.08 -1.47
N SER A 122 -4.85 15.86 -1.20
CA SER A 122 -5.57 15.10 -2.23
C SER A 122 -7.00 15.65 -2.26
N PRO A 123 -7.47 16.24 -3.38
CA PRO A 123 -8.88 16.53 -3.57
C PRO A 123 -9.72 15.24 -3.63
#